data_AF-A0A2W7BJZ1-F1
#
_entry.id   AF-A0A2W7BJZ1-F1
#
_cell.length_a   1.000
_cell.length_b   1.000
_cell.length_c   1.000
_cell.angle_alpha   90.00
_cell.angle_beta   90.00
_cell.angle_gamma   90.00
#
_symmetry.space_group_name_H-M   'P 1'
#
loop_
_entity.id
_entity.type
_entity.pdbx_description
1 polymer ?
#
loop_
_entity_poly.entity_id
_entity_poly.type
_entity_poly.pdbx_seq_one_letter_code
_entity_poly.pdbx_strand_id
1 'polypeptide(L)'
;MLLAKIVTRINALLSHTRLFLSITGVLLILTGCSRAVLINPQLPSGGINSTAPDEYPAYSGDGRYLAFASDRNGRREIFLYDVQQRRLVFLPNLNQPNASQDQPSLSADGRFLAYVSTARGKTDIMVYDRNSQRSELLSANVRGSVAHPTISGDGKRVAFQTNQVGQWHIAIAER
;
A
#
# COMPACT_ATOMS: atom_id res chain seq x y z
N MET A 1 14.99 41.08 79.73
CA MET A 1 15.53 40.20 78.68
C MET A 1 14.65 38.97 78.61
N LEU A 2 13.67 39.01 77.72
CA LEU A 2 12.30 38.57 77.96
C LEU A 2 11.87 37.69 76.76
N LEU A 3 12.08 36.37 76.85
CA LEU A 3 11.40 35.30 76.06
C LEU A 3 11.95 33.88 76.31
N ALA A 4 12.89 33.69 77.24
CA ALA A 4 13.02 32.41 77.94
C ALA A 4 11.86 32.29 78.95
N LYS A 5 10.68 31.78 78.53
CA LYS A 5 9.65 31.18 79.44
C LYS A 5 8.35 30.62 78.82
N ILE A 6 8.08 30.69 77.51
CA ILE A 6 6.70 30.41 77.02
C ILE A 6 6.49 29.12 76.18
N VAL A 7 7.48 28.49 75.56
CA VAL A 7 7.22 27.22 74.81
C VAL A 7 8.08 26.03 75.26
N THR A 8 8.65 26.12 76.45
CA THR A 8 9.10 24.95 77.25
C THR A 8 7.96 24.40 78.12
N ARG A 9 6.70 24.69 77.77
CA ARG A 9 5.48 24.37 78.54
C ARG A 9 4.47 23.47 77.81
N ILE A 10 4.91 22.70 76.81
CA ILE A 10 4.16 21.55 76.29
C ILE A 10 5.13 20.39 76.03
N ASN A 11 6.00 20.10 77.00
CA ASN A 11 6.49 18.73 77.16
C ASN A 11 5.45 17.97 77.98
N ALA A 12 5.13 16.76 77.54
CA ALA A 12 4.45 15.73 78.30
C ALA A 12 3.00 16.05 78.72
N LEU A 13 2.04 15.79 77.82
CA LEU A 13 0.74 15.18 78.13
C LEU A 13 -0.02 14.96 76.82
N LEU A 14 -0.57 13.75 76.65
CA LEU A 14 -1.59 13.36 75.67
C LEU A 14 -1.03 12.99 74.29
N SER A 15 -0.54 11.77 74.05
CA SER A 15 -1.30 10.51 73.93
C SER A 15 -2.61 10.64 73.13
N HIS A 16 -2.63 9.93 72.00
CA HIS A 16 -3.76 9.64 71.10
C HIS A 16 -4.23 10.78 70.17
N THR A 17 -3.79 10.79 68.91
CA THR A 17 -4.64 10.37 67.76
C THR A 17 -3.98 10.59 66.38
N ARG A 18 -3.84 9.47 65.66
CA ARG A 18 -4.03 9.24 64.20
C ARG A 18 -2.95 9.70 63.18
N LEU A 19 -2.19 8.69 62.74
CA LEU A 19 -2.20 8.10 61.38
C LEU A 19 -2.11 9.07 60.18
N PHE A 20 -1.05 8.98 59.36
CA PHE A 20 -1.14 8.98 57.89
C PHE A 20 0.13 8.39 57.24
N LEU A 21 -0.06 7.32 56.46
CA LEU A 21 0.90 6.61 55.61
C LEU A 21 1.43 7.51 54.47
N SER A 22 2.66 7.28 54.02
CA SER A 22 3.00 7.31 52.59
C SER A 22 4.37 6.67 52.33
N ILE A 23 4.41 5.38 52.01
CA ILE A 23 5.51 4.79 51.26
C ILE A 23 5.06 4.89 49.80
N THR A 24 5.63 5.84 49.07
CA THR A 24 5.43 6.05 47.65
C THR A 24 5.96 4.85 46.86
N GLY A 25 5.12 3.84 46.68
CA GLY A 25 5.29 2.86 45.61
C GLY A 25 5.11 3.56 44.27
N VAL A 26 6.18 3.67 43.49
CA VAL A 26 6.12 4.16 42.11
C VAL A 26 5.36 3.12 41.28
N LEU A 27 4.06 3.36 41.08
CA LEU A 27 3.26 2.63 40.12
C LEU A 27 3.52 3.25 38.74
N LEU A 28 4.45 2.66 37.98
CA LEU A 28 4.57 2.89 36.54
C LEU A 28 3.32 2.28 35.87
N ILE A 29 2.23 3.03 35.84
CA ILE A 29 1.09 2.70 34.99
C ILE A 29 1.57 2.98 33.56
N LEU A 30 1.96 1.93 32.85
CA LEU A 30 2.04 1.96 31.39
C LEU A 30 0.61 2.12 30.86
N THR A 31 0.07 3.33 30.87
CA THR A 31 -1.06 3.68 30.02
C THR A 31 -0.54 3.77 28.59
N GLY A 32 -0.23 2.61 28.02
CA GLY A 32 -0.20 2.44 26.57
C GLY A 32 -1.62 2.63 26.06
N CYS A 33 -2.11 3.86 26.01
CA CYS A 33 -3.26 4.20 25.21
C CYS A 33 -2.81 4.07 23.74
N SER A 34 -2.88 2.85 23.22
CA SER A 34 -2.96 2.63 21.78
C SER A 34 -4.22 3.34 21.31
N ARG A 35 -4.11 4.62 20.96
CA ARG A 35 -5.18 5.29 20.21
C ARG A 35 -5.30 4.49 18.93
N ALA A 36 -6.41 3.76 18.76
CA ALA A 36 -6.80 3.25 17.48
C ALA A 36 -6.78 4.44 16.51
N VAL A 37 -5.83 4.46 15.58
CA VAL A 37 -5.82 5.45 14.52
C VAL A 37 -6.96 5.06 13.60
N LEU A 38 -8.14 5.64 13.84
CA LEU A 38 -9.25 5.56 12.90
C LEU A 38 -8.84 6.40 11.68
N ILE A 39 -8.23 5.74 10.70
CA ILE A 39 -7.96 6.35 9.40
C ILE A 39 -9.27 6.34 8.64
N ASN A 40 -9.81 7.51 8.33
CA ASN A 40 -10.92 7.64 7.41
C ASN A 40 -10.36 7.73 5.98
N PRO A 41 -10.41 6.64 5.17
CA PRO A 41 -9.87 6.67 3.82
C PRO A 41 -10.58 7.74 3.00
N GLN A 42 -9.80 8.57 2.34
CA GLN A 42 -10.33 9.60 1.45
C GLN A 42 -10.49 9.03 0.04
N LEU A 43 -11.56 9.41 -0.64
CA LEU A 43 -11.72 9.16 -2.08
C LEU A 43 -11.08 10.33 -2.84
N PRO A 44 -9.90 10.14 -3.47
CA PRO A 44 -9.22 11.22 -4.17
C PRO A 44 -10.03 11.70 -5.38
N SER A 45 -9.96 13.01 -5.65
CA SER A 45 -10.39 13.62 -6.90
C SER A 45 -9.27 13.52 -7.96
N GLY A 46 -9.48 14.07 -9.16
CA GLY A 46 -8.45 14.06 -10.22
C GLY A 46 -8.63 12.96 -11.28
N GLY A 47 -9.84 12.42 -11.41
CA GLY A 47 -10.18 11.43 -12.45
C GLY A 47 -9.66 10.02 -12.17
N ILE A 48 -9.08 9.78 -10.99
CA ILE A 48 -8.68 8.44 -10.55
C ILE A 48 -9.88 7.52 -10.33
N ASN A 49 -10.99 8.04 -9.78
CA ASN A 49 -12.23 7.28 -9.56
C ASN A 49 -13.25 7.54 -10.68
N SER A 50 -14.06 6.54 -10.99
CA SER A 50 -15.13 6.59 -11.98
C SER A 50 -16.41 5.90 -11.47
N THR A 51 -17.46 5.87 -12.29
CA THR A 51 -18.69 5.09 -12.01
C THR A 51 -18.58 3.62 -12.43
N ALA A 52 -17.51 3.25 -13.13
CA ALA A 52 -17.18 1.89 -13.48
C ALA A 52 -16.30 1.25 -12.39
N PRO A 53 -16.16 -0.09 -12.36
CA PRO A 53 -15.21 -0.74 -11.47
C PRO A 53 -13.79 -0.22 -11.71
N ASP A 54 -13.13 0.18 -10.62
CA ASP A 54 -11.72 0.61 -10.59
C ASP A 54 -10.99 -0.34 -9.64
N GLU A 55 -10.17 -1.23 -10.18
CA GLU A 55 -9.64 -2.40 -9.47
C GLU A 55 -8.14 -2.60 -9.69
N TYR A 56 -7.55 -3.52 -8.92
CA TYR A 56 -6.13 -3.87 -8.97
C TYR A 56 -5.17 -2.67 -8.86
N PRO A 57 -5.30 -1.83 -7.81
CA PRO A 57 -4.38 -0.72 -7.60
C PRO A 57 -2.96 -1.23 -7.32
N ALA A 58 -1.96 -0.64 -7.97
CA ALA A 58 -0.54 -0.97 -7.80
C ALA A 58 0.33 0.30 -7.81
N TYR A 59 1.00 0.58 -6.69
CA TYR A 59 1.93 1.71 -6.58
C TYR A 59 3.31 1.39 -7.20
N SER A 60 3.97 2.40 -7.73
CA SER A 60 5.43 2.37 -7.90
C SER A 60 6.11 2.39 -6.53
N GLY A 61 7.34 1.88 -6.46
CA GLY A 61 8.10 1.81 -5.21
C GLY A 61 8.40 3.17 -4.59
N ASP A 62 8.51 4.22 -5.40
CA ASP A 62 8.65 5.62 -4.96
C ASP A 62 7.32 6.29 -4.58
N GLY A 63 6.17 5.61 -4.78
CA GLY A 63 4.84 6.12 -4.49
C GLY A 63 4.35 7.23 -5.42
N ARG A 64 5.12 7.63 -6.44
CA ARG A 64 4.73 8.69 -7.37
C ARG A 64 3.60 8.28 -8.29
N TYR A 65 3.59 7.02 -8.70
CA TYR A 65 2.64 6.50 -9.66
C TYR A 65 1.75 5.43 -9.04
N LEU A 66 0.49 5.41 -9.47
CA LEU A 66 -0.47 4.38 -9.16
C LEU A 66 -1.09 3.88 -10.46
N ALA A 67 -0.90 2.60 -10.78
CA ALA A 67 -1.60 1.94 -11.85
C ALA A 67 -2.86 1.26 -11.33
N PHE A 68 -3.90 1.15 -12.16
CA PHE A 68 -5.12 0.41 -11.85
C PHE A 68 -5.82 0.03 -13.15
N ALA A 69 -6.76 -0.91 -13.09
CA ALA A 69 -7.58 -1.31 -14.23
C ALA A 69 -9.02 -0.82 -14.06
N SER A 70 -9.66 -0.44 -15.17
CA SER A 70 -11.01 0.13 -15.15
C SER A 70 -11.77 -0.11 -16.45
N ASP A 71 -13.10 -0.20 -16.36
CA ASP A 71 -14.01 -0.31 -17.50
C ASP A 71 -14.59 1.03 -17.97
N ARG A 72 -14.07 2.16 -17.45
CA ARG A 72 -14.63 3.51 -17.64
C ARG A 72 -14.83 3.98 -19.08
N ASN A 73 -14.13 3.37 -20.05
CA ASN A 73 -14.25 3.66 -21.47
C ASN A 73 -15.03 2.58 -22.25
N GLY A 74 -15.78 1.72 -21.55
CA GLY A 74 -16.56 0.62 -22.15
C GLY A 74 -15.74 -0.63 -22.45
N ARG A 75 -14.47 -0.68 -22.03
CA ARG A 75 -13.57 -1.84 -22.12
C ARG A 75 -12.59 -1.83 -20.96
N ARG A 76 -12.12 -3.01 -20.57
CA ARG A 76 -11.10 -3.19 -19.54
C ARG A 76 -9.74 -2.64 -19.99
N GLU A 77 -9.33 -1.55 -19.37
CA GLU A 77 -8.13 -0.80 -19.69
C GLU A 77 -7.30 -0.50 -18.44
N ILE A 78 -6.00 -0.29 -18.62
CA ILE A 78 -5.09 0.12 -17.56
C ILE A 78 -4.89 1.63 -17.63
N PHE A 79 -4.93 2.25 -16.46
CA PHE A 79 -4.70 3.66 -16.25
C PHE A 79 -3.50 3.85 -15.34
N LEU A 80 -2.75 4.93 -15.57
CA LEU A 80 -1.67 5.37 -14.70
C LEU A 80 -2.04 6.74 -14.14
N TYR A 81 -1.92 6.90 -12.83
CA TYR A 81 -2.16 8.15 -12.13
C TYR A 81 -0.85 8.66 -11.54
N ASP A 82 -0.49 9.91 -11.83
CA ASP A 82 0.60 10.61 -11.15
C ASP A 82 0.02 11.23 -9.87
N VAL A 83 0.38 10.65 -8.73
CA VAL A 83 -0.14 11.00 -7.39
C VAL A 83 0.27 12.42 -7.01
N GLN A 84 1.49 12.83 -7.40
CA GLN A 84 2.02 14.16 -7.11
C GLN A 84 1.31 15.23 -7.96
N GLN A 85 1.11 14.97 -9.25
CA GLN A 85 0.47 15.89 -10.18
C GLN A 85 -1.06 15.82 -10.17
N ARG A 86 -1.63 14.84 -9.46
CA ARG A 86 -3.07 14.58 -9.34
C ARG A 86 -3.79 14.45 -10.68
N ARG A 87 -3.21 13.70 -11.60
CA ARG A 87 -3.76 13.51 -12.95
C ARG A 87 -3.44 12.14 -13.53
N LEU A 88 -4.30 11.70 -14.44
CA LEU A 88 -4.02 10.55 -15.28
C LEU A 88 -2.87 10.86 -16.26
N VAL A 89 -2.01 9.87 -16.44
CA VAL A 89 -0.90 9.86 -17.39
C VAL A 89 -1.31 9.00 -18.57
N PHE A 90 -1.17 9.56 -19.77
CA PHE A 90 -1.44 8.82 -20.99
C PHE A 90 -0.40 7.71 -21.21
N LEU A 91 -0.86 6.52 -21.62
CA LEU A 91 -0.05 5.34 -21.89
C LEU A 91 -0.19 4.93 -23.37
N PRO A 92 0.55 5.56 -24.30
CA PRO A 92 0.45 5.25 -25.72
C PRO A 92 0.68 3.75 -25.99
N ASN A 93 -0.14 3.18 -26.86
CA ASN A 93 -0.05 1.78 -27.33
C ASN A 93 -0.30 0.69 -26.28
N LEU A 94 -0.51 1.03 -25.00
CA LEU A 94 -0.74 0.02 -23.95
C LEU A 94 -2.16 -0.56 -24.05
N ASN A 95 -3.18 0.30 -24.09
CA ASN A 95 -4.57 -0.11 -24.20
C ASN A 95 -4.94 -0.39 -25.66
N GLN A 96 -4.93 -1.66 -26.04
CA GLN A 96 -5.23 -2.07 -27.40
C GLN A 96 -6.76 -2.17 -27.61
N PRO A 97 -7.29 -1.74 -28.76
CA PRO A 97 -8.73 -1.61 -28.98
C PRO A 97 -9.51 -2.92 -28.94
N ASN A 98 -8.87 -4.04 -29.28
CA ASN A 98 -9.50 -5.34 -29.42
C ASN A 98 -9.07 -6.32 -28.31
N ALA A 99 -8.68 -5.81 -27.15
CA ALA A 99 -8.18 -6.62 -26.05
C ALA A 99 -8.44 -5.97 -24.69
N SER A 100 -8.55 -6.80 -23.66
CA SER A 100 -8.61 -6.38 -22.26
C SER A 100 -7.20 -6.28 -21.71
N GLN A 101 -6.90 -5.20 -20.97
CA GLN A 101 -5.65 -5.02 -20.23
C GLN A 101 -5.99 -4.93 -18.75
N ASP A 102 -5.39 -5.79 -17.92
CA ASP A 102 -5.80 -5.94 -16.53
C ASP A 102 -4.62 -6.26 -15.59
N GLN A 103 -4.87 -6.20 -14.28
CA GLN A 103 -3.94 -6.63 -13.23
C GLN A 103 -2.54 -6.01 -13.33
N PRO A 104 -2.41 -4.66 -13.31
CA PRO A 104 -1.13 -3.99 -13.49
C PRO A 104 -0.22 -4.14 -12.26
N SER A 105 1.09 -4.07 -12.50
CA SER A 105 2.14 -3.95 -11.48
C SER A 105 3.26 -3.03 -11.97
N LEU A 106 3.80 -2.18 -11.11
CA LEU A 106 4.80 -1.15 -11.45
C LEU A 106 6.20 -1.47 -10.89
N SER A 107 7.24 -1.14 -11.64
CA SER A 107 8.62 -1.10 -11.13
C SER A 107 8.81 0.02 -10.11
N ALA A 108 9.95 0.03 -9.40
CA ALA A 108 10.18 0.97 -8.30
C ALA A 108 10.12 2.44 -8.76
N ASP A 109 10.64 2.73 -9.95
CA ASP A 109 10.63 4.04 -10.62
C ASP A 109 9.36 4.28 -11.45
N GLY A 110 8.45 3.30 -11.51
CA GLY A 110 7.27 3.32 -12.35
C GLY A 110 7.55 3.41 -13.85
N ARG A 111 8.75 3.09 -14.33
CA ARG A 111 9.09 3.04 -15.77
C ARG A 111 8.42 1.86 -16.45
N PHE A 112 8.47 0.70 -15.81
CA PHE A 112 7.94 -0.55 -16.35
C PHE A 112 6.59 -0.87 -15.70
N LEU A 113 5.67 -1.39 -16.51
CA LEU A 113 4.36 -1.86 -16.08
C LEU A 113 4.15 -3.28 -16.59
N ALA A 114 4.12 -4.26 -15.69
CA ALA A 114 3.70 -5.62 -16.03
C ALA A 114 2.17 -5.72 -15.96
N TYR A 115 1.55 -6.45 -16.88
CA TYR A 115 0.10 -6.57 -16.95
C TYR A 115 -0.36 -7.83 -17.68
N VAL A 116 -1.63 -8.18 -17.49
CA VAL A 116 -2.31 -9.21 -18.27
C VAL A 116 -2.94 -8.59 -19.51
N SER A 117 -2.70 -9.18 -20.68
CA SER A 117 -3.37 -8.83 -21.93
C SER A 117 -4.12 -10.03 -22.51
N THR A 118 -5.24 -9.78 -23.20
CA THR A 118 -5.97 -10.80 -23.97
C THR A 118 -5.80 -10.68 -25.49
N ALA A 119 -4.87 -9.84 -25.97
CA ALA A 119 -4.71 -9.51 -27.39
C ALA A 119 -4.42 -10.70 -28.32
N ARG A 120 -3.90 -11.80 -27.78
CA ARG A 120 -3.60 -13.03 -28.52
C ARG A 120 -4.68 -14.11 -28.36
N GLY A 121 -5.86 -13.76 -27.84
CA GLY A 121 -6.98 -14.69 -27.62
C GLY A 121 -6.85 -15.59 -26.38
N LYS A 122 -5.83 -15.37 -25.56
CA LYS A 122 -5.61 -15.99 -24.25
C LYS A 122 -5.04 -14.94 -23.30
N THR A 123 -4.95 -15.22 -22.00
CA THR A 123 -4.21 -14.34 -21.10
C THR A 123 -2.71 -14.48 -21.36
N ASP A 124 -2.03 -13.35 -21.45
CA ASP A 124 -0.58 -13.24 -21.60
C ASP A 124 -0.03 -12.19 -20.64
N ILE A 125 1.16 -12.44 -20.09
CA ILE A 125 1.92 -11.47 -19.31
C ILE A 125 2.73 -10.62 -20.27
N MET A 126 2.47 -9.32 -20.22
CA MET A 126 3.14 -8.30 -21.00
C MET A 126 3.90 -7.37 -20.06
N VAL A 127 4.99 -6.77 -20.54
CA VAL A 127 5.66 -5.66 -19.85
C VAL A 127 5.72 -4.47 -20.78
N TYR A 128 5.17 -3.34 -20.34
CA TYR A 128 5.21 -2.07 -21.03
C TYR A 128 6.35 -1.20 -20.49
N ASP A 129 7.24 -0.74 -21.37
CA ASP A 129 8.24 0.28 -21.06
C ASP A 129 7.70 1.67 -21.46
N ARG A 130 7.47 2.52 -20.46
CA ARG A 130 6.96 3.89 -20.67
C ARG A 130 7.92 4.79 -21.44
N ASN A 131 9.23 4.53 -21.40
CA ASN A 131 10.21 5.35 -22.12
C ASN A 131 10.14 5.07 -23.62
N SER A 132 10.09 3.80 -24.03
CA SER A 132 9.96 3.42 -25.44
C SER A 132 8.52 3.36 -25.93
N GLN A 133 7.53 3.41 -25.02
CA GLN A 133 6.10 3.29 -25.29
C GLN A 133 5.73 2.00 -26.03
N ARG A 134 6.36 0.88 -25.62
CA ARG A 134 6.23 -0.42 -26.26
C ARG A 134 6.03 -1.50 -25.21
N SER A 135 5.26 -2.52 -25.57
CA SER A 135 5.08 -3.73 -24.78
C SER A 135 5.87 -4.90 -25.36
N GLU A 136 6.44 -5.70 -24.49
CA GLU A 136 7.01 -7.01 -24.83
C GLU A 136 6.21 -8.15 -24.16
N LEU A 137 6.23 -9.32 -24.79
CA LEU A 137 5.52 -10.50 -24.32
C LEU A 137 6.47 -11.41 -23.54
N LEU A 138 6.15 -11.70 -22.27
CA LEU A 138 6.96 -12.58 -21.42
C LEU A 138 6.46 -14.03 -21.38
N SER A 139 5.16 -14.27 -21.61
CA SER A 139 4.55 -15.60 -21.47
C SER A 139 4.34 -16.35 -22.78
N ALA A 140 5.11 -16.04 -23.84
CA ALA A 140 4.89 -16.59 -25.18
C ALA A 140 4.82 -18.13 -25.21
N ASN A 141 5.65 -18.79 -24.41
CA ASN A 141 5.76 -20.26 -24.36
C ASN A 141 4.92 -20.90 -23.25
N VAL A 142 4.13 -20.12 -22.51
CA VAL A 142 3.24 -20.64 -21.46
C VAL A 142 1.96 -21.14 -22.12
N ARG A 143 1.69 -22.45 -21.98
CA ARG A 143 0.54 -23.12 -22.60
C ARG A 143 -0.77 -23.01 -21.80
N GLY A 144 -0.68 -22.65 -20.52
CA GLY A 144 -1.83 -22.41 -19.66
C GLY A 144 -2.24 -20.93 -19.60
N SER A 145 -3.25 -20.65 -18.78
CA SER A 145 -3.61 -19.31 -18.36
C SER A 145 -2.52 -18.74 -17.44
N VAL A 146 -2.37 -17.42 -17.51
CA VAL A 146 -1.53 -16.63 -16.62
C VAL A 146 -2.34 -15.50 -15.98
N ALA A 147 -1.95 -15.10 -14.77
CA ALA A 147 -2.60 -14.03 -14.00
C ALA A 147 -1.66 -13.42 -12.95
N HIS A 148 -2.07 -12.28 -12.39
CA HIS A 148 -1.49 -11.59 -11.25
C HIS A 148 0.04 -11.39 -11.34
N PRO A 149 0.53 -10.67 -12.37
CA PRO A 149 1.95 -10.35 -12.45
C PRO A 149 2.38 -9.40 -11.34
N THR A 150 3.61 -9.57 -10.86
CA THR A 150 4.35 -8.60 -10.06
C THR A 150 5.74 -8.41 -10.64
N ILE A 151 6.13 -7.15 -10.89
CA ILE A 151 7.45 -6.81 -11.45
C ILE A 151 8.40 -6.41 -10.32
N SER A 152 9.66 -6.83 -10.42
CA SER A 152 10.69 -6.44 -9.46
C SER A 152 10.96 -4.94 -9.53
N GLY A 153 11.46 -4.37 -8.42
CA GLY A 153 11.73 -2.94 -8.33
C GLY A 153 12.68 -2.41 -9.42
N ASP A 154 13.66 -3.21 -9.83
CA ASP A 154 14.60 -2.90 -10.92
C ASP A 154 14.06 -3.19 -12.34
N GLY A 155 12.85 -3.73 -12.46
CA GLY A 155 12.20 -4.05 -13.73
C GLY A 155 12.78 -5.25 -14.48
N LYS A 156 13.62 -6.08 -13.85
CA LYS A 156 14.30 -7.22 -14.53
C LYS A 156 13.56 -8.55 -14.42
N ARG A 157 12.68 -8.70 -13.43
CA ARG A 157 11.98 -9.97 -13.16
C ARG A 157 10.49 -9.74 -13.04
N VAL A 158 9.71 -10.69 -13.55
CA VAL A 158 8.26 -10.73 -13.36
C VAL A 158 7.87 -12.08 -12.78
N ALA A 159 7.24 -12.08 -11.61
CA ALA A 159 6.58 -13.26 -11.06
C ALA A 159 5.09 -13.22 -11.41
N PHE A 160 4.48 -14.37 -11.71
CA PHE A 160 3.06 -14.45 -12.06
C PHE A 160 2.49 -15.82 -11.74
N GLN A 161 1.17 -15.92 -11.67
CA GLN A 161 0.46 -17.18 -11.52
C GLN A 161 0.27 -17.86 -12.88
N THR A 162 0.42 -19.18 -12.95
CA THR A 162 0.13 -19.97 -14.15
C THR A 162 -0.43 -21.35 -13.82
N ASN A 163 -1.36 -21.84 -14.64
CA ASN A 163 -1.91 -23.20 -14.54
C ASN A 163 -1.41 -24.15 -15.64
N GLN A 164 -0.26 -23.84 -16.27
CA GLN A 164 0.28 -24.62 -17.40
C GLN A 164 0.55 -26.10 -17.15
N VAL A 165 0.57 -26.53 -15.88
CA VAL A 165 0.71 -27.93 -15.44
C VAL A 165 -0.49 -28.41 -14.62
N GLY A 166 -1.66 -27.78 -14.79
CA GLY A 166 -2.93 -28.18 -14.20
C GLY A 166 -3.37 -27.28 -13.03
N GLN A 167 -2.59 -27.24 -11.94
CA GLN A 167 -2.86 -26.38 -10.78
C GLN A 167 -2.21 -25.01 -10.92
N TRP A 168 -2.70 -24.00 -10.19
CA TRP A 168 -2.08 -22.67 -10.15
C TRP A 168 -0.74 -22.72 -9.40
N HIS A 169 0.33 -22.33 -10.07
CA HIS A 169 1.68 -22.21 -9.55
C HIS A 169 2.23 -20.80 -9.77
N ILE A 170 3.30 -20.47 -9.05
CA ILE A 170 4.07 -19.25 -9.30
C ILE A 170 5.19 -19.56 -10.28
N ALA A 171 5.28 -18.76 -11.35
CA ALA A 171 6.40 -18.74 -12.27
C ALA A 171 7.16 -17.41 -12.11
N ILE A 172 8.46 -17.43 -12.42
CA ILE A 172 9.32 -16.24 -12.49
C ILE A 172 9.95 -16.22 -13.88
N ALA A 173 9.85 -15.10 -14.56
CA ALA A 173 10.50 -14.84 -15.84
C ALA A 173 11.49 -13.68 -15.69
N GLU A 174 12.65 -13.83 -16.35
CA GLU A 174 13.61 -12.76 -16.55
C GLU A 174 13.25 -11.96 -17.81
N ARG A 175 13.65 -10.69 -17.84
CA ARG A 175 13.42 -9.74 -18.93
C ARG A 175 14.74 -9.19 -19.47
#